data_AF-A0AAW9KA60-F1
#
_entry.id   AF-A0AAW9KA60-F1
#
_cell.length_a   1.000
_cell.length_b   1.000
_cell.length_c   1.000
_cell.angle_alpha   90.00
_cell.angle_beta   90.00
_cell.angle_gamma   90.00
#
_symmetry.space_group_name_H-M   'P 1'
#
loop_
_entity.id
_entity.type
_entity.pdbx_description
1 polymer ?
#
loop_
_entity_poly.entity_id
_entity_poly.type
_entity_poly.pdbx_seq_one_letter_code
_entity_poly.pdbx_strand_id
1 'polypeptide(L)'
;MQESGVWEDIKRAEGVTKESKRIKDKIDRYESLVSRIDDVEVLSELVDDEDQESIDEVIKEIRLIEKDVEEYRVELLLSGEYDRNDAILKLHAGVGGTDANDWTEMLLRMYT
;
A
#
# COMPACT_ATOMS: atom_id res chain seq x y z
N MET A 1 5.45 -18.69 -17.28
CA MET A 1 6.73 -19.42 -17.17
C MET A 1 6.83 -20.66 -18.07
N GLN A 2 5.78 -21.09 -18.79
CA GLN A 2 5.79 -22.34 -19.56
C GLN A 2 6.33 -22.24 -21.01
N GLU A 3 6.72 -21.06 -21.50
CA GLU A 3 7.35 -20.91 -22.82
C GLU A 3 8.87 -21.11 -22.72
N SER A 4 9.41 -21.99 -23.57
CA SER A 4 10.83 -22.40 -23.54
C SER A 4 11.82 -21.28 -23.86
N GLY A 5 11.41 -20.25 -24.60
CA GLY A 5 12.27 -19.13 -25.03
C GLY A 5 12.47 -18.01 -24.00
N VAL A 6 11.71 -18.01 -22.89
CA VAL A 6 11.83 -16.95 -21.87
C VAL A 6 13.17 -17.02 -21.12
N TRP A 7 13.75 -18.21 -21.01
CA TRP A 7 15.00 -18.47 -20.30
C TRP A 7 16.25 -18.25 -21.15
N GLU A 8 16.10 -18.02 -22.46
CA GLU A 8 17.22 -17.74 -23.38
C GLU A 8 17.76 -16.30 -23.20
N ASP A 9 16.94 -15.39 -22.67
CA ASP A 9 17.31 -14.02 -22.32
C ASP A 9 17.19 -13.81 -20.80
N ILE A 10 18.33 -13.87 -20.11
CA ILE A 10 18.43 -13.77 -18.65
C ILE A 10 17.83 -12.44 -18.14
N LYS A 11 18.06 -11.31 -18.82
CA LYS A 11 17.54 -10.01 -18.38
C LYS A 11 16.03 -9.95 -18.50
N ARG A 12 15.49 -10.53 -19.57
CA ARG A 12 14.04 -10.65 -19.77
C ARG A 12 13.41 -11.57 -18.73
N ALA A 13 14.04 -12.71 -18.43
CA ALA A 13 13.59 -13.65 -17.41
C ALA A 13 13.55 -13.02 -16.01
N GLU A 14 14.57 -12.24 -15.64
CA GLU A 14 14.62 -11.51 -14.37
C GLU A 14 13.48 -10.49 -14.25
N GLY A 15 13.26 -9.69 -15.30
CA GLY A 15 12.17 -8.70 -15.33
C GLY A 15 10.79 -9.34 -15.17
N VAL A 16 10.52 -10.41 -15.93
CA VAL A 16 9.24 -11.14 -15.85
C VAL A 16 9.05 -11.80 -14.50
N THR A 17 10.11 -12.37 -13.91
CA THR A 17 10.03 -13.01 -12.58
C THR A 17 9.74 -11.99 -11.49
N LYS A 18 10.40 -10.83 -11.55
CA LYS A 18 10.19 -9.72 -10.61
C LYS A 18 8.75 -9.20 -10.69
N GLU A 19 8.23 -9.03 -11.90
CA GLU A 19 6.87 -8.57 -12.12
C GLU A 19 5.82 -9.61 -11.68
N SER A 20 6.06 -10.88 -12.01
CA SER A 20 5.17 -11.97 -11.58
C SER A 20 5.13 -12.09 -10.06
N LYS A 21 6.27 -11.94 -9.38
CA LYS A 21 6.32 -11.91 -7.92
C LYS A 21 5.54 -10.71 -7.38
N ARG A 22 5.72 -9.53 -7.96
CA ARG A 22 4.99 -8.32 -7.57
C ARG A 22 3.48 -8.49 -7.62
N ILE A 23 2.97 -9.04 -8.72
CA ILE A 23 1.53 -9.29 -8.88
C ILE A 23 1.07 -10.35 -7.88
N LYS A 24 1.86 -11.41 -7.68
CA LYS A 24 1.53 -12.46 -6.71
C LYS A 24 1.47 -11.91 -5.29
N ASP A 25 2.46 -11.14 -4.85
CA ASP A 25 2.48 -10.55 -3.51
C ASP A 25 1.23 -9.68 -3.25
N LYS A 26 0.73 -8.96 -4.28
CA LYS A 26 -0.54 -8.20 -4.19
C LYS A 26 -1.75 -9.12 -4.01
N ILE A 27 -1.83 -10.21 -4.77
CA ILE A 27 -2.92 -11.19 -4.68
C ILE A 27 -2.90 -11.87 -3.31
N ASP A 28 -1.74 -12.36 -2.89
CA ASP A 28 -1.57 -13.05 -1.60
C ASP A 28 -1.97 -12.13 -0.43
N ARG A 29 -1.61 -10.83 -0.49
CA ARG A 29 -2.03 -9.82 0.51
C ARG A 29 -3.54 -9.60 0.52
N TYR A 30 -4.16 -9.53 -0.66
CA TYR A 30 -5.62 -9.38 -0.77
C TYR A 30 -6.35 -10.60 -0.20
N GLU A 31 -5.94 -11.81 -0.58
CA GLU A 31 -6.52 -13.07 -0.09
C GLU A 31 -6.37 -13.18 1.43
N SER A 32 -5.23 -12.77 1.99
CA SER A 32 -5.02 -12.73 3.44
C SER A 32 -5.96 -11.75 4.14
N LEU A 33 -6.23 -10.57 3.57
CA LEU A 33 -7.18 -9.62 4.16
C LEU A 33 -8.62 -10.15 4.13
N VAL A 34 -9.03 -10.78 3.02
CA VAL A 34 -10.35 -11.43 2.92
C VAL A 34 -10.49 -12.52 3.98
N SER A 35 -9.50 -13.41 4.09
CA SER A 35 -9.53 -14.47 5.12
C SER A 35 -9.63 -13.91 6.53
N ARG A 36 -8.90 -12.84 6.85
CA ARG A 36 -8.97 -12.20 8.18
C ARG A 36 -10.32 -11.55 8.46
N ILE A 37 -10.98 -11.01 7.43
CA ILE A 37 -12.33 -10.45 7.56
C ILE A 37 -13.33 -11.58 7.84
N ASP A 38 -13.25 -12.68 7.07
CA ASP A 38 -14.12 -13.84 7.28
C ASP A 38 -13.91 -14.43 8.70
N ASP A 39 -12.65 -14.55 9.14
CA ASP A 39 -12.31 -15.05 10.47
C ASP A 39 -12.85 -14.16 11.60
N VAL A 40 -12.72 -12.83 11.47
CA VAL A 40 -13.21 -11.89 12.50
C VAL A 40 -14.73 -11.77 12.51
N GLU A 41 -15.39 -11.93 11.36
CA GLU A 41 -16.85 -12.01 11.27
C GLU A 41 -17.36 -13.23 12.03
N VAL A 42 -16.79 -14.41 11.77
CA VAL A 42 -17.11 -15.64 12.51
C VAL A 42 -16.81 -15.50 13.99
N LEU A 43 -15.68 -14.89 14.36
CA LEU A 43 -15.34 -14.64 15.77
C LEU A 43 -16.40 -13.75 16.43
N SER A 44 -16.84 -12.69 15.76
CA SER A 44 -17.84 -11.76 16.29
C SER A 44 -19.20 -12.41 16.53
N GLU A 45 -19.57 -13.43 15.74
CA GLU A 45 -20.80 -14.20 15.93
C GLU A 45 -20.72 -15.19 17.10
N LEU A 46 -19.50 -15.61 17.48
CA LEU A 46 -19.26 -16.61 18.52
C LEU A 46 -19.04 -16.02 19.91
N VAL A 47 -18.75 -14.72 20.00
CA VAL A 47 -18.46 -14.03 21.26
C VAL A 47 -19.72 -13.85 22.10
N ASP A 48 -19.58 -14.07 23.41
CA ASP A 48 -20.65 -13.82 24.38
C ASP A 48 -20.76 -12.32 24.67
N ASP A 49 -21.98 -11.78 24.64
CA ASP A 49 -22.28 -10.36 24.91
C ASP A 49 -21.85 -9.93 26.33
N GLU A 50 -21.68 -10.87 27.27
CA GLU A 50 -21.20 -10.59 28.63
C GLU A 50 -19.66 -10.62 28.76
N ASP A 51 -18.93 -11.10 27.75
CA ASP A 51 -17.46 -11.20 27.74
C ASP A 51 -16.80 -9.99 27.08
N GLN A 52 -16.68 -8.91 27.85
CA GLN A 52 -16.10 -7.65 27.38
C GLN A 52 -14.64 -7.78 26.90
N GLU A 53 -13.86 -8.71 27.46
CA GLU A 53 -12.46 -8.89 27.06
C GLU A 53 -12.38 -9.43 25.62
N SER A 54 -13.16 -10.47 25.33
CA SER A 54 -13.28 -11.03 23.97
C SER A 54 -13.84 -10.02 22.97
N ILE A 55 -14.84 -9.23 23.37
CA ILE A 55 -15.39 -8.13 22.53
C ILE A 55 -14.30 -7.11 22.19
N ASP A 56 -13.50 -6.69 23.17
CA ASP A 56 -12.44 -5.71 22.96
C ASP A 56 -11.34 -6.25 22.02
N GLU A 57 -11.04 -7.55 22.07
CA GLU A 57 -10.12 -8.21 21.14
C GLU A 57 -10.64 -8.21 19.69
N VAL A 58 -11.92 -8.53 19.48
CA VAL A 58 -12.57 -8.47 18.16
C VAL A 58 -12.49 -7.05 17.59
N ILE A 59 -12.86 -6.04 18.40
CA ILE A 59 -12.80 -4.63 17.98
C ILE A 59 -11.38 -4.22 17.61
N LYS A 60 -10.38 -4.70 18.36
CA LYS A 60 -8.97 -4.43 18.07
C LYS A 60 -8.56 -5.03 16.73
N GLU A 61 -8.94 -6.27 16.45
CA GLU A 61 -8.62 -6.92 15.16
C GLU A 61 -9.30 -6.21 13.99
N ILE A 62 -10.57 -5.80 14.12
CA ILE A 62 -11.28 -4.99 13.12
C ILE A 62 -10.51 -3.70 12.82
N ARG A 63 -10.04 -2.98 13.84
CA ARG A 63 -9.26 -1.74 13.66
C ARG A 63 -7.92 -1.98 12.95
N LEU A 64 -7.28 -3.13 13.21
CA LEU A 64 -6.05 -3.50 12.50
C LEU A 64 -6.33 -3.82 11.03
N ILE A 65 -7.40 -4.57 10.74
CA ILE A 65 -7.84 -4.85 9.38
C ILE A 65 -8.18 -3.55 8.63
N GLU A 66 -8.94 -2.63 9.24
CA GLU A 66 -9.25 -1.32 8.64
C GLU A 66 -7.99 -0.56 8.23
N LYS A 67 -7.01 -0.51 9.13
CA LYS A 67 -5.73 0.15 8.86
C LYS A 67 -4.99 -0.52 7.69
N ASP A 68 -4.90 -1.85 7.70
CA ASP A 68 -4.19 -2.60 6.66
C ASP A 68 -4.87 -2.48 5.29
N VAL A 69 -6.21 -2.43 5.26
CA VAL A 69 -7.00 -2.17 4.05
C VAL A 69 -6.71 -0.77 3.50
N GLU A 70 -6.67 0.26 4.35
CA GLU A 70 -6.38 1.62 3.92
C GLU A 70 -4.95 1.75 3.37
N GLU A 71 -3.96 1.16 4.05
CA GLU A 71 -2.59 1.09 3.55
C GLU A 71 -2.50 0.37 2.20
N TYR A 72 -3.19 -0.77 2.07
CA TYR A 72 -3.21 -1.53 0.82
C TYR A 72 -3.91 -0.76 -0.31
N ARG A 73 -4.98 -0.02 0.00
CA ARG A 73 -5.67 0.85 -0.96
C ARG A 73 -4.73 1.91 -1.52
N VAL A 74 -3.93 2.57 -0.67
CA VAL A 74 -2.92 3.54 -1.10
C VAL A 74 -1.89 2.88 -2.00
N GLU A 75 -1.41 1.69 -1.65
CA GLU A 75 -0.46 0.94 -2.48
C GLU A 75 -1.03 0.59 -3.87
N LEU A 76 -2.32 0.23 -3.94
CA LEU A 76 -2.99 -0.06 -5.20
C LEU A 76 -3.15 1.18 -6.09
N LEU A 77 -3.34 2.36 -5.49
CA LEU A 77 -3.35 3.63 -6.23
C LEU A 77 -1.96 3.94 -6.82
N LEU A 78 -0.89 3.59 -6.09
CA LEU A 78 0.51 3.76 -6.49
C LEU A 78 0.98 2.65 -7.46
N SER A 79 0.29 2.50 -8.59
CA SER A 79 0.52 1.46 -9.59
C SER A 79 1.30 1.92 -10.83
N GLY A 80 1.70 3.19 -10.88
CA GLY A 80 2.50 3.78 -11.95
C GLY A 80 3.91 3.19 -12.06
N GLU A 81 4.54 3.37 -13.22
CA GLU A 81 5.87 2.81 -13.54
C GLU A 81 6.95 3.28 -12.54
N TYR A 82 6.84 4.52 -12.06
CA TYR A 82 7.86 5.17 -11.23
C TYR A 82 7.43 5.39 -9.78
N ASP A 83 6.25 4.93 -9.37
CA ASP A 83 5.69 5.21 -8.02
C ASP A 83 6.53 4.59 -6.88
N ARG A 84 7.42 3.65 -7.21
CA ARG A 84 8.35 3.01 -6.27
C ARG A 84 9.68 3.73 -6.12
N ASN A 85 9.96 4.70 -6.98
CA ASN A 85 11.22 5.43 -6.94
C ASN A 85 11.13 6.59 -5.95
N ASP A 86 12.26 6.96 -5.36
CA ASP A 86 12.35 8.20 -4.60
C ASP A 86 12.01 9.39 -5.51
N ALA A 87 11.15 10.27 -5.01
CA ALA A 87 10.76 11.47 -5.75
C ALA A 87 11.81 12.58 -5.58
N ILE A 88 12.22 13.18 -6.69
CA ILE A 88 13.01 14.42 -6.67
C ILE A 88 12.05 15.60 -6.81
N LEU A 89 11.79 16.29 -5.70
CA LEU A 89 10.95 17.48 -5.69
C LEU A 89 11.79 18.73 -5.99
N LYS A 90 11.37 19.51 -7.01
CA LYS A 90 11.98 20.79 -7.35
C LYS A 90 10.92 21.88 -7.33
N LEU A 91 11.11 22.86 -6.45
CA LEU A 91 10.23 24.02 -6.33
C LEU A 91 10.85 25.22 -7.06
N HIS A 92 10.01 25.95 -7.80
CA HIS A 92 10.39 27.14 -8.54
C HIS A 92 9.46 28.28 -8.17
N ALA A 93 10.02 29.38 -7.65
CA ALA A 93 9.24 30.60 -7.44
C ALA A 93 8.80 31.18 -8.79
N GLY A 94 7.48 31.39 -8.91
CA GLY A 94 6.86 31.94 -10.11
C GLY A 94 6.95 33.47 -10.18
N VAL A 95 6.09 34.06 -11.00
CA VAL A 95 5.95 35.52 -11.09
C VAL A 95 5.27 36.02 -9.82
N GLY A 96 5.86 37.02 -9.17
CA GLY A 96 5.38 37.56 -7.88
C GLY A 96 6.48 38.13 -6.99
N GLY A 97 7.76 37.99 -7.39
CA GLY A 97 8.88 38.60 -6.66
C GLY A 97 9.03 37.98 -5.28
N THR A 98 9.19 38.82 -4.25
CA THR A 98 9.43 38.36 -2.87
C THR A 98 8.30 37.50 -2.33
N ASP A 99 7.04 37.87 -2.56
CA ASP A 99 5.90 37.10 -2.05
C ASP A 99 5.86 35.67 -2.63
N ALA A 100 6.24 35.51 -3.90
CA ALA A 100 6.34 34.19 -4.54
C ALA A 100 7.51 33.38 -3.98
N ASN A 101 8.62 34.01 -3.60
CA ASN A 101 9.74 33.36 -2.93
C ASN A 101 9.33 32.90 -1.53
N ASP A 102 8.70 33.77 -0.73
CA ASP A 102 8.26 33.46 0.63
C ASP A 102 7.27 32.29 0.64
N TRP A 103 6.34 32.26 -0.33
CA TRP A 103 5.43 31.13 -0.50
C TRP A 103 6.15 29.84 -0.90
N THR A 104 7.15 29.94 -1.78
CA THR A 104 7.97 28.78 -2.18
C THR A 104 8.74 28.22 -1.00
N GLU A 105 9.26 29.07 -0.10
CA GLU A 105 9.88 28.64 1.16
C GLU A 105 8.88 27.98 2.11
N MET A 106 7.64 28.47 2.20
CA MET A 106 6.60 27.83 2.99
C MET A 106 6.29 26.42 2.48
N LEU A 107 6.20 26.23 1.16
CA LEU A 107 6.03 24.91 0.56
C LEU A 107 7.22 24.00 0.84
N LEU A 108 8.45 24.51 0.74
CA LEU A 108 9.64 23.74 1.08
C LEU A 108 9.57 23.21 2.52
N ARG A 109 9.22 24.06 3.49
CA ARG A 109 9.07 23.67 4.91
C ARG A 109 7.95 22.66 5.15
N MET A 110 6.92 22.65 4.30
CA MET A 110 5.83 21.68 4.41
C MET A 110 6.27 20.27 3.97
N TYR A 111 7.24 20.17 3.06
CA TYR A 111 7.71 18.91 2.47
C TYR A 111 9.04 18.39 3.05
N THR A 112 9.68 19.13 3.97
CA THR A 112 10.94 18.76 4.65
C THR A 112 10.72 18.56 6.14
#